data_AF-A0A3M1J8C0-F1
#
_entry.id   AF-A0A3M1J8C0-F1
#
_cell.length_a   1.000
_cell.length_b   1.000
_cell.length_c   1.000
_cell.angle_alpha   90.00
_cell.angle_beta   90.00
_cell.angle_gamma   90.00
#
_symmetry.space_group_name_H-M   'P 1'
#
loop_
_entity.id
_entity.type
_entity.pdbx_description
1 polymer ?
#
loop_
_entity_poly.entity_id
_entity_poly.type
_entity_poly.pdbx_seq_one_letter_code
_entity_poly.pdbx_strand_id
1 'polypeptide(L)'
;MVRQLLLLYLQEQGVSKNRVAVEHGLVVNGLRKRCDILVYDPAMAPWLLVECKAPQVRISQATFRQTAAYNLPLRVPYLLVCNGPEAYCCQLDWEQEQFTFLAALPHYPAG
;
A
#
# COMPACT_ATOMS: atom_id res chain seq x y z
N MET A 1 -11.81 -1.56 11.85
CA MET A 1 -12.82 -1.61 10.77
C MET A 1 -12.21 -1.37 9.39
N VAL A 2 -11.51 -0.25 9.15
CA VAL A 2 -10.92 0.10 7.83
C VAL A 2 -10.06 -1.03 7.21
N ARG A 3 -9.09 -1.57 7.96
CA ARG A 3 -8.22 -2.66 7.47
C ARG A 3 -8.98 -3.91 7.01
N GLN A 4 -10.01 -4.35 7.76
CA GLN A 4 -10.81 -5.52 7.37
C GLN A 4 -11.60 -5.27 6.09
N LEU A 5 -12.16 -4.07 5.93
CA LEU A 5 -12.84 -3.68 4.70
C LEU A 5 -11.88 -3.63 3.50
N LEU A 6 -10.65 -3.16 3.70
CA LEU A 6 -9.62 -3.18 2.66
C LEU A 6 -9.20 -4.60 2.28
N LEU A 7 -9.07 -5.51 3.26
CA LEU A 7 -8.80 -6.92 2.96
C LEU A 7 -9.93 -7.54 2.13
N LEU A 8 -11.19 -7.27 2.47
CA LEU A 8 -12.34 -7.74 1.68
C LEU A 8 -12.32 -7.16 0.27
N TYR A 9 -12.11 -5.85 0.13
CA TYR A 9 -11.97 -5.18 -1.15
C TYR A 9 -10.86 -5.80 -2.01
N LEU A 10 -9.68 -6.05 -1.43
CA LEU A 10 -8.56 -6.69 -2.14
C LEU A 10 -8.92 -8.11 -2.62
N GLN A 11 -9.66 -8.87 -1.81
CA GLN A 11 -10.16 -10.18 -2.23
C GLN A 11 -11.13 -10.08 -3.42
N GLU A 12 -12.00 -9.08 -3.44
CA GLU A 12 -12.89 -8.80 -4.59
C GLU A 12 -12.10 -8.38 -5.83
N GLN A 13 -10.94 -7.74 -5.66
CA GLN A 13 -10.00 -7.44 -6.75
C GLN A 13 -9.16 -8.64 -7.21
N GLY A 14 -9.44 -9.86 -6.70
CA GLY A 14 -8.75 -11.08 -7.10
C GLY A 14 -7.47 -11.39 -6.30
N VAL A 15 -7.16 -10.63 -5.25
CA VAL A 15 -6.00 -10.89 -4.39
C VAL A 15 -6.32 -12.03 -3.42
N SER A 16 -5.60 -13.15 -3.55
CA SER A 16 -5.73 -14.26 -2.62
C SER A 16 -5.14 -13.92 -1.24
N LYS A 17 -5.73 -14.46 -0.16
CA LYS A 17 -5.23 -14.28 1.22
C LYS A 17 -3.78 -14.73 1.39
N ASN A 18 -3.35 -15.75 0.63
CA ASN A 18 -1.97 -16.25 0.67
C ASN A 18 -0.95 -15.28 0.06
N ARG A 19 -1.42 -14.23 -0.61
CA ARG A 19 -0.63 -13.15 -1.21
C ARG A 19 -0.62 -11.89 -0.33
N VAL A 20 -1.14 -11.96 0.89
CA VAL A 20 -1.28 -10.80 1.77
C VAL A 20 -0.57 -11.06 3.09
N ALA A 21 0.35 -10.16 3.46
CA ALA A 21 0.89 -10.05 4.81
C ALA A 21 0.21 -8.88 5.53
N VAL A 22 -0.22 -9.11 6.76
CA VAL A 22 -0.86 -8.09 7.60
C VAL A 22 0.09 -7.76 8.74
N GLU A 23 0.17 -6.47 9.10
CA GLU A 23 1.06 -6.00 10.17
C GLU A 23 2.54 -6.39 9.95
N HIS A 24 2.98 -6.30 8.70
CA HIS A 24 4.31 -6.73 8.30
C HIS A 24 5.38 -5.77 8.84
N GLY A 25 6.37 -6.30 9.55
CA GLY A 25 7.49 -5.53 10.09
C GLY A 25 8.56 -5.28 9.03
N LEU A 26 9.09 -4.07 8.99
CA LEU A 26 10.17 -3.65 8.09
C LEU A 26 11.23 -2.85 8.86
N VAL A 27 12.47 -2.87 8.38
CA VAL A 27 13.56 -2.05 8.92
C VAL A 27 13.88 -0.97 7.90
N VAL A 28 13.68 0.30 8.29
CA VAL A 28 13.96 1.47 7.46
C VAL A 28 14.98 2.32 8.19
N ASN A 29 16.18 2.50 7.60
CA ASN A 29 17.26 3.30 8.20
C ASN A 29 17.57 2.90 9.66
N GLY A 30 17.59 1.60 9.94
CA GLY A 30 17.82 1.06 11.29
C GLY A 30 16.63 1.16 12.25
N LEU A 31 15.52 1.79 11.84
CA LEU A 31 14.29 1.87 12.63
C LEU A 31 13.32 0.75 12.25
N ARG A 32 12.79 0.06 13.26
CA ARG A 32 11.69 -0.89 13.07
C ARG A 32 10.41 -0.12 12.80
N LYS A 33 9.78 -0.42 11.67
CA LYS A 33 8.50 0.09 11.24
C LYS A 33 7.58 -1.08 10.91
N ARG A 34 6.30 -0.80 10.75
CA ARG A 34 5.28 -1.79 10.42
C ARG A 34 4.31 -1.14 9.44
N CYS A 35 3.96 -1.87 8.39
CA CYS A 35 2.87 -1.51 7.50
C CYS A 35 1.62 -2.33 7.81
N ASP A 36 0.46 -1.79 7.49
CA ASP A 36 -0.82 -2.44 7.83
C ASP A 36 -1.09 -3.65 6.94
N ILE A 37 -0.89 -3.51 5.62
CA ILE A 37 -1.07 -4.59 4.65
C ILE A 37 0.03 -4.49 3.58
N LEU A 38 0.64 -5.62 3.26
CA LEU A 38 1.53 -5.80 2.13
C LEU A 38 0.97 -6.90 1.23
N VAL A 39 0.79 -6.59 -0.04
CA VAL A 39 0.33 -7.54 -1.06
C VAL A 39 1.49 -7.91 -1.96
N TYR A 40 1.59 -9.19 -2.28
CA TYR A 40 2.56 -9.74 -3.21
C TYR A 40 1.90 -10.08 -4.54
N ASP A 41 2.63 -9.95 -5.63
CA ASP A 41 2.21 -10.39 -6.96
C ASP A 41 2.27 -11.94 -7.10
N PRO A 42 1.88 -12.50 -8.26
CA PRO A 42 2.01 -13.93 -8.53
C PRO A 42 3.43 -14.50 -8.38
N ALA A 43 4.47 -13.68 -8.61
CA ALA A 43 5.87 -14.03 -8.45
C ALA A 43 6.39 -13.85 -7.00
N MET A 44 5.51 -13.54 -6.04
CA MET A 44 5.86 -13.25 -4.64
C MET A 44 6.72 -11.99 -4.46
N ALA A 45 6.72 -11.07 -5.42
CA ALA A 45 7.35 -9.76 -5.27
C ALA A 45 6.36 -8.77 -4.60
N PRO A 46 6.84 -7.88 -3.70
CA PRO A 46 6.04 -6.81 -3.14
C PRO A 46 5.37 -5.94 -4.22
N TRP A 47 4.04 -5.86 -4.21
CA TRP A 47 3.24 -5.24 -5.27
C TRP A 47 2.45 -4.01 -4.80
N LEU A 48 1.79 -4.11 -3.66
CA LEU A 48 0.98 -3.03 -3.10
C LEU A 48 1.22 -2.94 -1.60
N LEU A 49 1.47 -1.72 -1.14
CA LEU A 49 1.54 -1.40 0.27
C LEU A 49 0.30 -0.58 0.65
N VAL A 50 -0.40 -1.00 1.70
CA VAL A 50 -1.57 -0.30 2.21
C VAL A 50 -1.31 0.25 3.60
N GLU A 51 -1.66 1.53 3.79
CA GLU A 51 -1.56 2.25 5.04
C GLU A 51 -2.94 2.76 5.46
N CYS A 52 -3.39 2.33 6.64
CA CYS A 52 -4.60 2.83 7.28
C CYS A 52 -4.24 4.03 8.16
N LYS A 53 -5.01 5.12 8.04
CA LYS A 53 -4.93 6.28 8.93
C LYS A 53 -6.21 6.40 9.74
N ALA A 54 -6.15 7.19 10.81
CA ALA A 54 -7.34 7.50 11.59
C ALA A 54 -8.31 8.37 10.76
N PRO A 55 -9.64 8.26 10.93
CA PRO A 55 -10.63 8.96 10.09
C PRO A 55 -10.48 10.48 10.00
N GLN A 56 -9.99 11.10 11.08
CA GLN A 56 -9.75 12.54 11.15
C GLN A 56 -8.47 13.00 10.42
N VAL A 57 -7.61 12.07 10.00
CA VAL A 57 -6.36 12.39 9.31
C VAL A 57 -6.66 12.68 7.85
N ARG A 58 -6.46 13.93 7.43
CA ARG A 58 -6.56 14.32 6.03
C ARG A 58 -5.46 13.64 5.22
N ILE A 59 -5.85 12.90 4.18
CA ILE A 59 -4.90 12.31 3.24
C ILE A 59 -4.43 13.42 2.28
N SER A 60 -3.12 13.60 2.21
CA SER A 60 -2.48 14.62 1.39
C SER A 60 -1.24 14.07 0.70
N GLN A 61 -0.67 14.81 -0.25
CA GLN A 61 0.63 14.46 -0.83
C GLN A 61 1.72 14.25 0.23
N ALA A 62 1.70 14.98 1.34
CA ALA A 62 2.67 14.79 2.42
C ALA A 62 2.51 13.40 3.08
N THR A 63 1.28 12.91 3.21
CA THR A 63 0.98 11.56 3.69
C THR A 63 1.61 10.51 2.77
N PHE A 64 1.50 10.70 1.45
CA PHE A 64 2.10 9.81 0.46
C PHE A 64 3.63 9.86 0.47
N ARG A 65 4.23 11.05 0.54
CA ARG A 65 5.69 11.18 0.65
C ARG A 65 6.23 10.46 1.89
N GLN A 66 5.54 10.60 3.02
CA GLN A 66 5.90 9.91 4.25
C GLN A 66 5.82 8.38 4.08
N THR A 67 4.72 7.88 3.50
CA THR A 67 4.54 6.44 3.25
C THR A 67 5.55 5.90 2.23
N ALA A 68 5.82 6.62 1.14
CA ALA A 68 6.77 6.24 0.10
C ALA A 68 8.20 6.13 0.65
N ALA A 69 8.61 7.04 1.53
CA ALA A 69 9.90 6.95 2.21
C ALA A 69 10.04 5.68 3.07
N TYR A 70 8.95 5.19 3.67
CA TYR A 70 8.96 3.92 4.39
C TYR A 70 9.00 2.70 3.47
N ASN A 71 8.53 2.86 2.24
CA ASN A 71 8.47 1.81 1.23
C ASN A 71 9.79 1.59 0.49
N LEU A 72 10.80 2.46 0.69
CA LEU A 72 12.12 2.37 0.04
C LEU A 72 12.74 0.96 0.06
N PRO A 73 12.69 0.17 1.16
CA PRO A 73 13.23 -1.19 1.16
C PRO A 73 12.42 -2.21 0.36
N LEU A 74 11.10 -2.01 0.26
CA LEU A 74 10.19 -2.94 -0.41
C LEU A 74 10.03 -2.62 -1.90
N ARG A 75 10.25 -1.36 -2.29
CA ARG A 75 10.13 -0.84 -3.66
C ARG A 75 8.83 -1.24 -4.37
N VAL A 76 7.69 -1.26 -3.65
CA VAL A 76 6.42 -1.63 -4.29
C VAL A 76 6.03 -0.64 -5.39
N PRO A 77 5.39 -1.08 -6.49
CA PRO A 77 4.92 -0.19 -7.55
C PRO A 77 3.71 0.66 -7.13
N TYR A 78 2.89 0.21 -6.17
CA TYR A 78 1.66 0.91 -5.80
C TYR A 78 1.53 1.16 -4.29
N LEU A 79 1.07 2.35 -3.91
CA LEU A 79 0.63 2.65 -2.55
C LEU A 79 -0.87 2.89 -2.51
N LEU A 80 -1.52 2.41 -1.45
CA LEU A 80 -2.90 2.74 -1.12
C LEU A 80 -2.94 3.29 0.30
N VAL A 81 -3.48 4.51 0.46
CA VAL A 81 -3.69 5.10 1.78
C VAL A 81 -5.18 5.29 1.98
N CYS A 82 -5.70 4.85 3.13
CA CYS A 82 -7.12 4.93 3.43
C CYS A 82 -7.34 5.37 4.88
N ASN A 83 -8.23 6.33 5.11
CA ASN A 83 -8.63 6.78 6.45
C ASN A 83 -10.04 6.30 6.83
N GLY A 84 -10.68 5.50 5.97
CA GLY A 84 -12.05 5.03 6.12
C GLY A 84 -13.00 5.73 5.14
N PRO A 85 -13.29 7.03 5.32
CA PRO A 85 -14.12 7.79 4.39
C PRO A 85 -13.49 7.96 3.00
N GLU A 86 -12.16 8.08 2.94
CA GLU A 86 -11.43 8.31 1.70
C GLU A 86 -10.33 7.25 1.54
N ALA A 87 -10.09 6.88 0.28
CA ALA A 87 -8.97 6.04 -0.12
C ALA A 87 -8.34 6.62 -1.38
N TYR A 88 -7.01 6.72 -1.39
CA TYR A 88 -6.24 7.26 -2.49
C TYR A 88 -5.14 6.28 -2.87
N CYS A 89 -5.00 6.03 -4.17
CA CYS A 89 -3.95 5.17 -4.72
C CYS A 89 -2.93 6.01 -5.49
N CYS A 90 -1.66 5.64 -5.42
CA CYS A 90 -0.65 6.16 -6.33
C CYS A 90 0.26 5.05 -6.86
N GLN A 91 0.77 5.30 -8.06
CA GLN A 91 1.89 4.57 -8.63
C GLN A 91 3.19 5.28 -8.26
N LEU A 92 4.20 4.50 -7.88
CA LEU A 92 5.55 4.98 -7.59
C LEU A 92 6.46 4.76 -8.80
N ASP A 93 7.12 5.82 -9.22
CA ASP A 93 8.25 5.77 -10.14
C ASP A 93 9.53 5.90 -9.32
N TRP A 94 10.25 4.77 -9.20
CA TRP A 94 11.48 4.69 -8.43
C TRP A 94 12.71 5.18 -9.19
N GLU A 95 12.63 5.32 -10.51
CA GLU A 95 13.73 5.84 -11.31
C GLU A 95 13.73 7.37 -11.27
N GLN A 96 12.55 7.97 -11.31
CA GLN A 96 12.37 9.43 -11.28
C GLN A 96 12.07 9.99 -9.89
N GLU A 97 11.95 9.13 -8.87
CA GLU A 97 11.56 9.46 -7.50
C GLU A 97 10.22 10.23 -7.43
N GLN A 98 9.28 9.86 -8.28
CA GLN A 98 7.98 10.51 -8.42
C GLN A 98 6.85 9.57 -8.06
N PHE A 99 5.67 10.14 -7.84
CA PHE A 99 4.44 9.36 -7.71
C PHE A 99 3.29 10.04 -8.43
N THR A 100 2.41 9.22 -8.99
CA THR A 100 1.23 9.69 -9.73
C THR A 100 -0.01 9.13 -9.06
N PHE A 101 -0.97 10.01 -8.73
CA PHE A 101 -2.26 9.57 -8.23
C PHE A 101 -3.05 8.83 -9.31
N LEU A 102 -3.61 7.70 -8.92
CA LEU A 102 -4.47 6.90 -9.77
C LEU A 102 -5.93 7.07 -9.34
N ALA A 103 -6.83 7.06 -10.32
CA ALA A 103 -8.28 7.12 -10.06
C ALA A 103 -8.79 5.86 -9.34
N ALA A 104 -8.11 4.72 -9.53
CA ALA A 104 -8.40 3.45 -8.89
C ALA A 104 -7.13 2.62 -8.76
N LEU A 105 -7.16 1.61 -7.88
CA LEU A 105 -6.10 0.59 -7.82
C LEU A 105 -6.06 -0.17 -9.17
N PRO A 106 -4.88 -0.39 -9.78
CA PRO A 106 -4.77 -1.20 -10.98
C PRO A 106 -5.23 -2.64 -10.73
N HIS A 107 -5.67 -3.31 -11.79
CA HIS A 107 -6.04 -4.71 -11.72
C HIS A 107 -4.87 -5.55 -11.18
N TYR A 108 -5.18 -6.44 -10.24
CA TYR A 108 -4.19 -7.38 -9.74
C TYR A 108 -3.72 -8.27 -10.90
N PRO A 109 -2.40 -8.41 -11.12
CA PRO A 109 -1.87 -9.17 -12.24
C PRO A 109 -2.35 -10.62 -12.19
N ALA A 110 -2.82 -11.13 -13.33
CA ALA A 110 -3.13 -12.55 -13.49
C ALA A 110 -1.84 -13.36 -13.33
N GLY A 111 -1.93 -14.47 -12.60
CA GLY A 111 -0.85 -15.45 -12.44
C GLY A 111 -0.89 -16.54 -13.50
#